data_AF-A0A1Q9ENQ4-F1
#
_entry.id   AF-A0A1Q9ENQ4-F1
#
_cell.length_a   1.000
_cell.length_b   1.000
_cell.length_c   1.000
_cell.angle_alpha   90.00
_cell.angle_beta   90.00
_cell.angle_gamma   90.00
#
_symmetry.space_group_name_H-M   'P 1'
#
loop_
_entity.id
_entity.type
_entity.pdbx_description
1 polymer ?
#
loop_
_entity_poly.entity_id
_entity_poly.type
_entity_poly.pdbx_seq_one_letter_code
_entity_poly.pdbx_strand_id
1 'polypeptide(L)'
;MGTGKALKSKERDGSRPTARVRFAGEPVDAISYFLGEMQDKHQLVQQEQSRIRQESASLGGVNSHCAFVTFGTRQDAAIAKTLDFSQEQSRIRQESASLGGVNSHCAFVTFGTRQDAAIAKTLDFSQDGGHWVITDAPEASTIRWGKLSTEPTLLRTVSGILLITFLYAGFTPICVAISDLAQSLDLGPFQPLWSAFAPTLGLTVFLAMLPTVLLLIFDACFLPRSDTAAQHLLQFWYFAFLLFFVLFLPIIGTNFSDFAHQVYKSPAQVFGLVAARVPEAAEFFFDYVVLMWSVACAGPSNSMGNEHVAGTPTE
;
A
#
# COMPACT_ATOMS: atom_id res chain seq x y z
N MET A 1 -40.84 -10.60 -6.94
CA MET A 1 -42.23 -10.31 -7.33
C MET A 1 -42.78 -9.22 -6.41
N GLY A 2 -42.54 -7.95 -6.74
CA GLY A 2 -43.04 -6.81 -5.97
C GLY A 2 -44.32 -6.29 -6.59
N THR A 3 -45.46 -6.50 -5.93
CA THR A 3 -46.73 -5.90 -6.35
C THR A 3 -46.76 -4.44 -5.93
N GLY A 4 -46.50 -3.53 -6.86
CA GLY A 4 -46.77 -2.11 -6.69
C GLY A 4 -48.26 -1.88 -6.47
N LYS A 5 -48.63 -1.43 -5.26
CA LYS A 5 -50.01 -1.05 -4.92
C LYS A 5 -50.23 0.41 -5.34
N ALA A 6 -51.15 0.63 -6.29
CA ALA A 6 -51.60 1.95 -6.68
C ALA A 6 -52.44 2.59 -5.55
N LEU A 7 -52.03 3.76 -5.06
CA LEU A 7 -52.73 4.55 -4.06
C LEU A 7 -53.70 5.52 -4.75
N LYS A 8 -55.01 5.33 -4.54
CA LYS A 8 -56.04 6.31 -4.90
C LYS A 8 -56.24 7.25 -3.70
N SER A 9 -55.55 8.38 -3.70
CA SER A 9 -55.80 9.46 -2.73
C SER A 9 -57.07 10.21 -3.11
N LYS A 10 -58.06 10.23 -2.23
CA LYS A 10 -59.25 11.07 -2.34
C LYS A 10 -59.13 12.15 -1.27
N GLU A 11 -58.65 13.32 -1.65
CA GLU A 11 -58.48 14.45 -0.75
C GLU A 11 -59.66 15.43 -0.93
N ARG A 12 -60.46 15.55 0.13
CA ARG A 12 -61.35 16.68 0.43
C ARG A 12 -61.89 16.44 1.84
N ASP A 13 -61.68 17.43 2.70
CA ASP A 13 -61.99 17.50 4.13
C ASP A 13 -60.76 17.24 5.04
N GLY A 14 -60.59 18.06 6.08
CA GLY A 14 -59.39 18.18 6.94
C GLY A 14 -59.09 16.97 7.84
N SER A 15 -59.49 15.78 7.40
CA SER A 15 -59.28 14.50 8.07
C SER A 15 -57.96 13.86 7.62
N ARG A 16 -57.23 13.26 8.58
CA ARG A 16 -55.94 12.61 8.34
C ARG A 16 -56.05 11.52 7.25
N PRO A 17 -55.04 11.38 6.37
CA PRO A 17 -55.08 10.42 5.26
C PRO A 17 -55.09 8.99 5.79
N THR A 18 -55.99 8.15 5.26
CA THR A 18 -56.13 6.74 5.65
C THR A 18 -55.63 5.80 4.54
N ALA A 19 -54.99 4.70 4.92
CA ALA A 19 -54.47 3.68 4.04
C ALA A 19 -55.03 2.29 4.38
N ARG A 20 -55.34 1.50 3.34
CA ARG A 20 -55.71 0.09 3.51
C ARG A 20 -54.48 -0.81 3.39
N VAL A 21 -54.04 -1.35 4.51
CA VAL A 21 -52.84 -2.21 4.59
C VAL A 21 -53.11 -3.60 3.98
N ARG A 22 -54.35 -4.11 4.08
CA ARG A 22 -54.79 -5.41 3.53
C ARG A 22 -56.02 -5.27 2.62
N PHE A 23 -56.14 -6.15 1.63
CA PHE A 23 -57.19 -6.11 0.59
C PHE A 23 -58.63 -6.15 1.16
N ALA A 24 -58.81 -6.77 2.33
CA ALA A 24 -60.09 -6.86 3.06
C ALA A 24 -60.01 -6.27 4.48
N GLY A 25 -59.06 -5.37 4.76
CA GLY A 25 -58.85 -4.77 6.08
C GLY A 25 -59.53 -3.42 6.27
N GLU A 26 -59.77 -3.04 7.52
CA GLU A 26 -60.24 -1.70 7.87
C GLU A 26 -59.19 -0.62 7.49
N PRO A 27 -59.64 0.57 7.05
CA PRO A 27 -58.74 1.68 6.75
C PRO A 27 -58.08 2.18 8.04
N VAL A 28 -56.75 2.19 8.07
CA VAL A 28 -55.94 2.67 9.21
C VAL A 28 -55.38 4.05 8.87
N ASP A 29 -55.17 4.91 9.85
CA ASP A 29 -54.47 6.19 9.65
C ASP A 29 -53.07 5.93 9.08
N ALA A 30 -52.82 6.44 7.88
CA ALA A 30 -51.62 6.15 7.12
C ALA A 30 -50.37 6.70 7.80
N ILE A 31 -50.49 7.88 8.44
CA ILE A 31 -49.34 8.56 9.03
C ILE A 31 -48.86 7.80 10.26
N SER A 32 -49.77 7.45 11.18
CA SER A 32 -49.41 6.69 12.38
C SER A 32 -48.94 5.28 12.05
N TYR A 33 -49.52 4.62 11.05
CA TYR A 33 -49.07 3.31 10.59
C TYR A 33 -47.64 3.36 10.05
N PHE A 34 -47.32 4.28 9.14
CA PHE A 34 -45.97 4.37 8.56
C PHE A 34 -44.93 4.90 9.56
N LEU A 35 -45.31 5.80 10.48
CA LEU A 35 -44.42 6.23 11.56
C LEU A 35 -44.08 5.07 12.50
N GLY A 36 -45.05 4.24 12.87
CA GLY A 36 -44.82 3.02 13.64
C GLY A 36 -43.91 2.04 12.91
N GLU A 37 -44.19 1.77 11.63
CA GLU A 37 -43.37 0.87 10.81
C GLU A 37 -41.94 1.39 10.61
N MET A 38 -41.76 2.72 10.49
CA MET A 38 -40.43 3.33 10.47
C MET A 38 -39.70 3.16 11.80
N GLN A 39 -40.40 3.32 12.92
CA GLN A 39 -39.82 3.16 14.25
C GLN A 39 -39.43 1.71 14.54
N ASP A 40 -40.26 0.75 14.16
CA ASP A 40 -39.97 -0.68 14.27
C ASP A 40 -38.77 -1.08 13.41
N LYS A 41 -38.72 -0.62 12.15
CA LYS A 41 -37.56 -0.87 11.27
C LYS A 41 -36.30 -0.19 11.78
N HIS A 42 -36.42 1.00 12.36
CA HIS A 42 -35.27 1.69 12.96
C HIS A 42 -34.70 0.91 14.14
N GLN A 43 -35.56 0.34 15.00
CA GLN A 43 -35.13 -0.54 16.09
C GLN A 43 -34.44 -1.81 15.57
N LEU A 44 -34.97 -2.45 14.52
CA LEU A 44 -34.36 -3.63 13.90
C LEU A 44 -32.97 -3.31 13.30
N VAL A 45 -32.82 -2.16 12.65
CA VAL A 45 -31.53 -1.72 12.11
C VAL A 45 -30.52 -1.49 13.24
N GLN A 46 -30.93 -0.85 14.34
CA GLN A 46 -30.06 -0.64 15.51
C GLN A 46 -29.64 -1.97 16.15
N GLN A 47 -30.56 -2.93 16.24
CA GLN A 47 -30.28 -4.27 16.77
C GLN A 47 -29.26 -5.01 15.89
N GLU A 48 -29.45 -5.04 14.57
CA GLU A 48 -28.49 -5.67 13.66
C GLU A 48 -27.11 -4.98 13.69
N GLN A 49 -27.06 -3.66 13.77
CA GLN A 49 -25.81 -2.93 13.93
C GLN A 49 -25.07 -3.32 15.22
N SER A 50 -25.80 -3.49 16.33
CA SER A 50 -25.22 -3.92 17.59
C SER A 50 -24.71 -5.37 17.54
N ARG A 51 -25.43 -6.26 16.86
CA ARG A 51 -25.01 -7.66 16.63
C ARG A 51 -23.72 -7.71 15.81
N ILE A 52 -23.67 -6.99 14.69
CA ILE A 52 -22.50 -6.90 13.81
C ILE A 52 -21.28 -6.33 14.58
N ARG A 53 -21.48 -5.31 15.42
CA ARG A 53 -20.41 -4.77 16.28
C ARG A 53 -19.86 -5.81 17.26
N GLN A 54 -20.73 -6.59 17.90
CA GLN A 54 -20.30 -7.64 18.84
C GLN A 54 -19.57 -8.78 18.12
N GLU A 55 -20.07 -9.20 16.96
CA GLU A 55 -19.43 -10.25 16.15
C GLU A 55 -18.07 -9.80 15.62
N SER A 56 -17.93 -8.53 15.21
CA SER A 56 -16.66 -7.94 14.75
C SER A 56 -15.57 -7.81 15.83
N ALA A 57 -15.95 -7.89 17.11
CA ALA A 57 -15.01 -7.83 18.24
C ALA A 57 -14.30 -9.17 18.53
N SER A 58 -14.74 -10.25 17.88
CA SER A 58 -14.15 -11.59 18.03
C SER A 58 -13.11 -11.87 16.93
N LEU A 59 -12.02 -12.57 17.27
CA LEU A 59 -11.03 -13.06 16.30
C LEU A 59 -11.71 -14.02 15.31
N GLY A 60 -11.91 -13.55 14.07
CA GLY A 60 -12.65 -14.27 13.02
C GLY A 60 -14.03 -13.68 12.67
N GLY A 61 -14.45 -12.58 13.33
CA GLY A 61 -15.65 -11.83 12.99
C GLY A 61 -15.57 -11.13 11.64
N VAL A 62 -16.74 -10.80 11.06
CA VAL A 62 -16.87 -10.05 9.81
C VAL A 62 -16.07 -8.75 9.92
N ASN A 63 -14.95 -8.70 9.20
CA ASN A 63 -14.07 -7.53 9.16
C ASN A 63 -14.85 -6.30 8.69
N SER A 64 -15.10 -5.37 9.60
CA SER A 64 -15.70 -4.04 9.36
C SER A 64 -14.73 -3.07 8.68
N HIS A 65 -13.65 -3.58 8.08
CA HIS A 65 -12.50 -2.81 7.61
C HIS A 65 -12.57 -2.38 6.14
N CYS A 66 -13.38 -3.04 5.31
CA CYS A 66 -13.62 -2.65 3.92
C CYS A 66 -15.05 -3.03 3.50
N ALA A 67 -15.78 -2.09 2.88
CA ALA A 67 -17.06 -2.39 2.26
C ALA A 67 -16.86 -2.80 0.79
N PHE A 68 -17.60 -3.84 0.36
CA PHE A 68 -17.73 -4.20 -1.05
C PHE A 68 -19.01 -3.57 -1.59
N VAL A 69 -18.91 -2.77 -2.64
CA VAL A 69 -20.07 -2.16 -3.29
C VAL A 69 -20.10 -2.58 -4.75
N THR A 70 -21.20 -3.20 -5.15
CA THR A 70 -21.45 -3.61 -6.53
C THR A 70 -22.55 -2.73 -7.11
N PHE A 71 -22.24 -2.05 -8.22
CA PHE A 71 -23.23 -1.26 -8.95
C PHE A 71 -23.68 -2.01 -10.20
N GLY A 72 -25.00 -2.07 -10.42
CA GLY A 72 -25.58 -2.71 -11.61
C GLY A 72 -25.40 -1.88 -12.88
N THR A 73 -25.42 -0.54 -12.76
CA THR A 73 -25.24 0.36 -13.90
C THR A 73 -24.31 1.53 -13.57
N ARG A 74 -23.68 2.09 -14.61
CA ARG A 74 -22.78 3.26 -14.50
C ARG A 74 -23.47 4.51 -13.93
N GLN A 75 -24.77 4.68 -14.22
CA GLN A 75 -25.52 5.86 -13.79
C GLN A 75 -25.77 5.80 -12.29
N ASP A 76 -26.03 4.61 -11.74
CA ASP A 76 -26.24 4.42 -10.30
C ASP A 76 -24.95 4.69 -9.50
N ALA A 77 -23.78 4.27 -10.02
CA ALA A 77 -22.49 4.57 -9.42
C ALA A 77 -22.16 6.08 -9.42
N ALA A 78 -22.48 6.77 -10.52
CA ALA A 78 -22.28 8.21 -10.63
C ALA A 78 -23.23 9.01 -9.72
N ILE A 79 -24.52 8.63 -9.68
CA ILE A 79 -25.56 9.29 -8.86
C ILE A 79 -25.33 9.07 -7.36
N ALA A 80 -24.97 7.84 -6.95
CA ALA A 80 -24.62 7.55 -5.56
C ALA A 80 -23.43 8.38 -5.07
N LYS A 81 -22.58 8.85 -5.98
CA LYS A 81 -21.38 9.64 -5.69
C LYS A 81 -21.61 11.16 -5.76
N THR A 82 -22.49 11.65 -6.65
CA THR A 82 -22.80 13.09 -6.78
C THR A 82 -23.89 13.59 -5.85
N LEU A 83 -24.61 12.70 -5.15
CA LEU A 83 -25.46 13.11 -4.04
C LEU A 83 -24.58 13.71 -2.94
N ASP A 84 -24.71 15.02 -2.72
CA ASP A 84 -24.02 15.79 -1.68
C ASP A 84 -24.41 15.29 -0.28
N PHE A 85 -23.74 14.23 0.15
CA PHE A 85 -23.80 13.65 1.49
C PHE A 85 -22.78 14.32 2.43
N SER A 86 -22.36 15.56 2.20
CA SER A 86 -21.30 16.21 3.01
C SER A 86 -21.58 16.18 4.53
N GLN A 87 -22.85 16.32 4.91
CA GLN A 87 -23.31 16.23 6.30
C GLN A 87 -23.24 14.79 6.85
N GLU A 88 -23.58 13.82 6.01
CA GLU A 88 -23.56 12.39 6.36
C GLU A 88 -22.13 11.82 6.38
N GLN A 89 -21.25 12.29 5.50
CA GLN A 89 -19.83 11.98 5.51
C GLN A 89 -19.15 12.47 6.79
N SER A 90 -19.55 13.64 7.30
CA SER A 90 -19.06 14.18 8.57
C SER A 90 -19.49 13.29 9.75
N ARG A 91 -20.75 12.83 9.74
CA ARG A 91 -21.29 11.89 10.73
C ARG A 91 -20.55 10.55 10.69
N ILE A 92 -20.43 9.94 9.51
CA ILE A 92 -19.73 8.66 9.32
C ILE A 92 -18.25 8.77 9.68
N ARG A 93 -17.59 9.91 9.42
CA ARG A 93 -16.17 10.14 9.79
C ARG A 93 -15.96 10.26 11.30
N GLN A 94 -16.94 10.80 12.03
CA GLN A 94 -16.91 10.81 13.50
C GLN A 94 -17.19 9.42 14.08
N GLU A 95 -18.12 8.66 13.47
CA GLU A 95 -18.41 7.29 13.86
C GLU A 95 -17.25 6.33 13.56
N SER A 96 -16.53 6.54 12.44
CA SER A 96 -15.37 5.73 12.03
C SER A 96 -14.12 5.96 12.89
N ALA A 97 -14.03 7.10 13.59
CA ALA A 97 -12.96 7.39 14.53
C ALA A 97 -13.09 6.62 15.86
N SER A 98 -14.24 6.01 16.13
CA SER A 98 -14.49 5.21 17.33
C SER A 98 -14.16 3.72 17.10
N LEU A 99 -13.62 3.04 18.12
CA LEU A 99 -13.38 1.59 18.08
C LEU A 99 -14.71 0.84 17.82
N GLY A 100 -14.83 0.17 16.68
CA GLY A 100 -16.06 -0.49 16.22
C GLY A 100 -16.92 0.31 15.23
N GLY A 101 -16.40 1.42 14.69
CA GLY A 101 -17.00 2.23 13.62
C GLY A 101 -16.89 1.62 12.22
N VAL A 102 -17.70 2.14 11.28
CA VAL A 102 -17.66 1.77 9.85
C VAL A 102 -16.41 2.39 9.21
N ASN A 103 -15.51 1.57 8.66
CA ASN A 103 -14.33 2.10 7.98
C ASN A 103 -14.74 2.81 6.68
N SER A 104 -14.50 4.12 6.61
CA SER A 104 -14.95 5.00 5.52
C SER A 104 -13.85 5.38 4.53
N HIS A 105 -12.62 4.88 4.69
CA HIS A 105 -11.45 5.39 3.96
C HIS A 105 -11.09 4.62 2.69
N CYS A 106 -11.52 3.36 2.55
CA CYS A 106 -11.30 2.57 1.34
C CYS A 106 -12.46 1.60 1.09
N ALA A 107 -12.72 1.31 -0.17
CA ALA A 107 -13.74 0.35 -0.60
C ALA A 107 -13.33 -0.29 -1.91
N PHE A 108 -13.79 -1.52 -2.13
CA PHE A 108 -13.62 -2.21 -3.42
C PHE A 108 -14.91 -2.04 -4.24
N VAL A 109 -14.74 -1.53 -5.46
CA VAL A 109 -15.85 -1.34 -6.40
C VAL A 109 -15.69 -2.29 -7.56
N THR A 110 -16.72 -3.10 -7.80
CA THR A 110 -16.78 -4.04 -8.92
C THR A 110 -17.71 -3.51 -9.99
N PHE A 111 -17.28 -3.57 -11.25
CA PHE A 111 -18.08 -3.18 -12.41
C PHE A 111 -18.54 -4.41 -13.20
N GLY A 112 -19.70 -4.32 -13.84
CA GLY A 112 -20.22 -5.40 -14.69
C GLY A 112 -19.37 -5.62 -15.96
N THR A 113 -18.64 -4.61 -16.42
CA THR A 113 -17.77 -4.70 -17.60
C THR A 113 -16.37 -4.16 -17.32
N ARG A 114 -15.35 -4.71 -18.01
CA ARG A 114 -13.95 -4.22 -17.91
C ARG A 114 -13.78 -2.82 -18.49
N GLN A 115 -14.58 -2.46 -19.49
CA GLN A 115 -14.54 -1.14 -20.11
C GLN A 115 -14.99 -0.05 -19.13
N ASP A 116 -16.07 -0.31 -18.37
CA ASP A 116 -16.55 0.62 -17.35
C ASP A 116 -15.52 0.85 -16.24
N ALA A 117 -14.82 -0.21 -15.82
CA ALA A 117 -13.73 -0.10 -14.83
C ALA A 117 -12.56 0.76 -15.34
N ALA A 118 -12.15 0.59 -16.60
CA ALA A 118 -11.06 1.37 -17.20
C ALA A 118 -11.42 2.85 -17.35
N ILE A 119 -12.67 3.14 -17.72
CA ILE A 119 -13.20 4.51 -17.79
C ILE A 119 -13.24 5.11 -16.39
N ALA A 120 -13.78 4.38 -15.41
CA ALA A 120 -13.86 4.84 -14.03
C ALA A 120 -12.47 5.14 -13.43
N LYS A 121 -11.41 4.43 -13.83
CA LYS A 121 -10.05 4.74 -13.37
C LYS A 121 -9.51 6.08 -13.90
N THR A 122 -9.96 6.50 -15.08
CA THR A 122 -9.41 7.67 -15.79
C THR A 122 -10.16 8.96 -15.45
N LEU A 123 -11.39 8.85 -14.93
CA LEU A 123 -12.20 9.99 -14.53
C LEU A 123 -11.72 10.54 -13.19
N ASP A 124 -11.62 11.86 -13.10
CA ASP A 124 -11.56 12.56 -11.83
C ASP A 124 -12.98 12.81 -11.32
N PHE A 125 -13.21 12.53 -10.06
CA PHE A 125 -14.55 12.58 -9.46
C PHE A 125 -14.67 13.56 -8.31
N SER A 126 -13.59 14.24 -7.94
CA SER A 126 -13.55 15.23 -6.89
C SER A 126 -12.98 16.53 -7.46
N GLN A 127 -13.48 17.68 -7.02
CA GLN A 127 -12.81 18.95 -7.32
C GLN A 127 -11.50 19.09 -6.53
N ASP A 128 -11.40 18.39 -5.39
CA ASP A 128 -10.20 18.30 -4.57
C ASP A 128 -9.46 16.98 -4.86
N GLY A 129 -8.26 17.07 -5.45
CA GLY A 129 -7.46 15.91 -5.90
C GLY A 129 -6.93 14.98 -4.78
N GLY A 130 -7.20 15.28 -3.51
CA GLY A 130 -6.88 14.41 -2.37
C GLY A 130 -8.00 13.44 -1.99
N HIS A 131 -9.20 13.60 -2.55
CA HIS A 131 -10.38 12.81 -2.21
C HIS A 131 -10.79 11.89 -3.36
N TRP A 132 -11.27 10.69 -3.03
CA TRP A 132 -11.76 9.70 -3.99
C TRP A 132 -10.74 9.24 -5.03
N VAL A 133 -9.49 9.02 -4.59
CA VAL A 133 -8.42 8.46 -5.43
C VAL A 133 -8.74 7.01 -5.79
N ILE A 134 -8.88 6.74 -7.08
CA ILE A 134 -9.13 5.39 -7.61
C ILE A 134 -7.80 4.80 -8.07
N THR A 135 -7.49 3.61 -7.56
CA THR A 135 -6.31 2.84 -7.95
C THR A 135 -6.74 1.45 -8.40
N ASP A 136 -5.89 0.76 -9.16
CA ASP A 136 -6.14 -0.65 -9.47
C ASP A 136 -6.19 -1.46 -8.17
N ALA A 137 -7.16 -2.36 -8.07
CA ALA A 137 -7.23 -3.28 -6.96
C ALA A 137 -6.09 -4.31 -7.12
N PRO A 138 -5.26 -4.51 -6.08
CA PRO A 138 -4.26 -5.57 -6.07
C PRO A 138 -4.94 -6.96 -5.98
N GLU A 139 -4.18 -8.02 -6.26
CA GLU A 139 -4.66 -9.39 -6.15
C GLU A 139 -5.13 -9.70 -4.71
N ALA A 140 -6.26 -10.39 -4.57
CA ALA A 140 -6.90 -10.64 -3.28
C ALA A 140 -5.99 -11.30 -2.22
N SER A 141 -5.08 -12.17 -2.66
CA SER A 141 -4.11 -12.89 -1.83
C SER A 141 -3.02 -11.98 -1.24
N THR A 142 -2.71 -10.86 -1.89
CA THR A 142 -1.60 -9.95 -1.54
C THR A 142 -2.05 -8.72 -0.75
N ILE A 143 -3.34 -8.63 -0.43
CA ILE A 143 -3.94 -7.48 0.25
C ILE A 143 -3.59 -7.49 1.74
N ARG A 144 -3.04 -6.37 2.24
CA ARG A 144 -2.76 -6.15 3.66
C ARG A 144 -3.91 -5.43 4.35
N TRP A 145 -4.90 -6.19 4.81
CA TRP A 145 -6.12 -5.68 5.44
C TRP A 145 -5.87 -4.71 6.60
N GLY A 146 -4.89 -5.00 7.47
CA GLY A 146 -4.58 -4.13 8.62
C GLY A 146 -4.03 -2.75 8.25
N LYS A 147 -3.58 -2.55 7.00
CA LYS A 147 -2.98 -1.28 6.52
C LYS A 147 -3.94 -0.47 5.64
N LEU A 148 -5.01 -1.10 5.13
CA LEU A 148 -6.02 -0.47 4.27
C LEU A 148 -6.83 0.63 4.96
N SER A 149 -7.12 0.48 6.25
CA SER A 149 -7.92 1.44 7.03
C SER A 149 -7.12 2.66 7.48
N THR A 150 -5.80 2.68 7.28
CA THR A 150 -4.95 3.78 7.76
C THR A 150 -4.74 4.83 6.69
N GLU A 151 -5.02 6.09 7.01
CA GLU A 151 -4.78 7.21 6.10
C GLU A 151 -3.26 7.50 5.97
N PRO A 152 -2.72 7.64 4.74
CA PRO A 152 -1.35 8.09 4.55
C PRO A 152 -1.25 9.57 4.91
N THR A 153 -0.68 9.87 6.08
CA THR A 153 -0.43 11.26 6.49
C THR A 153 0.88 11.77 5.89
N LEU A 154 0.90 13.04 5.50
CA LEU A 154 2.09 13.69 4.95
C LEU A 154 3.31 13.55 5.88
N LEU A 155 3.09 13.66 7.20
CA LEU A 155 4.14 13.48 8.21
C LEU A 155 4.81 12.10 8.11
N ARG A 156 4.02 11.03 7.89
CA ARG A 156 4.54 9.68 7.75
C ARG A 156 5.35 9.51 6.48
N THR A 157 4.86 10.01 5.35
CA THR A 157 5.58 9.99 4.08
C THR A 157 6.91 10.76 4.18
N VAL A 158 6.90 11.96 4.75
CA VAL A 158 8.11 12.76 4.96
C VAL A 158 9.08 12.04 5.90
N SER A 159 8.60 11.47 7.01
CA SER A 159 9.44 10.70 7.92
C SER A 159 10.08 9.48 7.25
N GLY A 160 9.34 8.79 6.37
CA GLY A 160 9.85 7.65 5.62
C GLY A 160 10.95 8.05 4.63
N ILE A 161 10.75 9.14 3.89
CA ILE A 161 11.78 9.68 2.98
C ILE A 161 13.01 10.11 3.78
N LEU A 162 12.83 10.76 4.92
CA LEU A 162 13.93 11.18 5.79
C LEU A 162 14.72 9.97 6.31
N LEU A 163 14.06 8.91 6.75
CA LEU A 163 14.70 7.68 7.21
C LEU A 163 15.48 6.98 6.11
N ILE A 164 14.93 6.89 4.89
CA ILE A 164 15.65 6.35 3.73
C ILE A 164 16.86 7.21 3.39
N THR A 165 16.71 8.53 3.42
CA THR A 165 17.82 9.47 3.18
C THR A 165 18.91 9.29 4.23
N PHE A 166 18.54 9.14 5.50
CA PHE A 166 19.48 8.86 6.59
C PHE A 166 20.18 7.51 6.42
N LEU A 167 19.45 6.47 6.02
CA LEU A 167 20.01 5.15 5.70
C LEU A 167 21.08 5.26 4.59
N TYR A 168 20.80 6.04 3.55
CA TYR A 168 21.73 6.21 2.42
C TYR A 168 22.92 7.08 2.81
N ALA A 169 22.71 8.14 3.60
CA ALA A 169 23.80 8.95 4.13
C ALA A 169 24.71 8.17 5.09
N GLY A 170 24.13 7.27 5.88
CA GLY A 170 24.86 6.40 6.81
C GLY A 170 25.63 5.28 6.11
N PHE A 171 25.27 4.91 4.88
CA PHE A 171 25.93 3.82 4.16
C PHE A 171 27.42 4.11 3.87
N THR A 172 27.73 5.31 3.37
CA THR A 172 29.12 5.70 3.03
C THR A 172 30.09 5.60 4.22
N PRO A 173 29.82 6.21 5.38
CA PRO A 173 30.72 6.10 6.53
C PRO A 173 30.80 4.67 7.07
N ILE A 174 29.73 3.88 7.00
CA ILE A 174 29.75 2.46 7.39
C ILE A 174 30.69 1.67 6.48
N CYS A 175 30.65 1.89 5.16
CA CYS A 175 31.53 1.20 4.22
C CYS A 175 33.01 1.54 4.44
N VAL A 176 33.31 2.82 4.70
CA VAL A 176 34.67 3.26 5.01
C VAL A 176 35.14 2.62 6.31
N ALA A 177 34.31 2.65 7.37
CA ALA A 177 34.65 2.05 8.65
C ALA A 177 34.91 0.53 8.56
N ILE A 178 34.12 -0.19 7.76
CA ILE A 178 34.34 -1.63 7.52
C ILE A 178 35.64 -1.85 6.75
N SER A 179 35.94 -1.01 5.76
CA SER A 179 37.18 -1.11 4.98
C SER A 179 38.41 -0.86 5.85
N ASP A 180 38.36 0.17 6.71
CA ASP A 180 39.44 0.48 7.66
C ASP A 180 39.62 -0.64 8.70
N LEU A 181 38.52 -1.16 9.25
CA LEU A 181 38.56 -2.29 10.19
C LEU A 181 39.13 -3.55 9.53
N ALA A 182 38.75 -3.84 8.29
CA ALA A 182 39.27 -4.97 7.55
C ALA A 182 40.78 -4.90 7.32
N GLN A 183 41.32 -3.71 7.07
CA GLN A 183 42.76 -3.49 6.91
C GLN A 183 43.54 -3.55 8.23
N SER A 184 42.87 -3.29 9.37
CA SER A 184 43.49 -3.37 10.69
C SER A 184 43.70 -4.80 11.22
N LEU A 185 43.05 -5.80 10.61
CA LEU A 185 43.24 -7.20 10.94
C LEU A 185 44.45 -7.75 10.19
N ASP A 186 45.43 -8.24 10.93
CA ASP A 186 46.65 -8.82 10.36
C ASP A 186 46.54 -10.36 10.35
N LEU A 187 46.22 -10.91 9.18
CA LEU A 187 46.03 -12.34 8.94
C LEU A 187 47.32 -13.06 8.49
N GLY A 188 48.48 -12.41 8.69
CA GLY A 188 49.78 -12.99 8.39
C GLY A 188 49.92 -13.36 6.90
N PRO A 189 50.18 -14.63 6.53
CA PRO A 189 50.42 -15.01 5.14
C PRO A 189 49.19 -14.86 4.23
N PHE A 190 47.97 -14.77 4.79
CA PHE A 190 46.74 -14.59 4.01
C PHE A 190 46.35 -13.12 3.85
N GLN A 191 47.17 -12.17 4.32
CA GLN A 191 46.87 -10.74 4.26
C GLN A 191 46.54 -10.21 2.86
N PRO A 192 47.28 -10.57 1.78
CA PRO A 192 46.98 -10.07 0.43
C PRO A 192 45.62 -10.54 -0.08
N LEU A 193 45.24 -11.78 0.26
CA LEU A 193 43.95 -12.36 -0.11
C LEU A 193 42.82 -11.67 0.65
N TRP A 194 42.99 -11.47 1.96
CA TRP A 194 42.01 -10.78 2.79
C TRP A 194 41.79 -9.34 2.36
N SER A 195 42.86 -8.58 2.11
CA SER A 195 42.74 -7.18 1.67
C SER A 195 42.00 -7.00 0.35
N ALA A 196 42.08 -8.00 -0.54
CA ALA A 196 41.36 -7.98 -1.81
C ALA A 196 39.86 -8.26 -1.64
N PHE A 197 39.49 -9.25 -0.81
CA PHE A 197 38.10 -9.68 -0.67
C PHE A 197 37.29 -8.96 0.40
N ALA A 198 37.94 -8.43 1.45
CA ALA A 198 37.25 -7.89 2.61
C ALA A 198 36.32 -6.70 2.30
N PRO A 199 36.68 -5.72 1.45
CA PRO A 199 35.76 -4.64 1.06
C PRO A 199 34.51 -5.19 0.35
N THR A 200 34.70 -6.15 -0.57
CA THR A 200 33.62 -6.76 -1.37
C THR A 200 32.70 -7.62 -0.50
N LEU A 201 33.24 -8.36 0.46
CA LEU A 201 32.46 -9.12 1.46
C LEU A 201 31.65 -8.19 2.37
N GLY A 202 32.25 -7.10 2.84
CA GLY A 202 31.56 -6.09 3.65
C GLY A 202 30.36 -5.48 2.92
N LEU A 203 30.56 -5.10 1.65
CA LEU A 203 29.48 -4.61 0.79
C LEU A 203 28.39 -5.67 0.59
N THR A 204 28.77 -6.92 0.34
CA THR A 204 27.85 -8.04 0.13
C THR A 204 26.92 -8.25 1.33
N VAL A 205 27.48 -8.30 2.54
CA VAL A 205 26.70 -8.48 3.77
C VAL A 205 25.73 -7.32 3.99
N PHE A 206 26.17 -6.09 3.73
CA PHE A 206 25.31 -4.92 3.84
C PHE A 206 24.16 -4.96 2.82
N LEU A 207 24.47 -5.27 1.55
CA LEU A 207 23.47 -5.40 0.49
C LEU A 207 22.46 -6.52 0.79
N ALA A 208 22.86 -7.59 1.47
CA ALA A 208 21.95 -8.66 1.89
C ALA A 208 20.98 -8.20 2.99
N MET A 209 21.41 -7.32 3.90
CA MET A 209 20.56 -6.77 4.97
C MET A 209 19.69 -5.59 4.52
N LEU A 210 20.11 -4.86 3.50
CA LEU A 210 19.46 -3.63 3.04
C LEU A 210 17.97 -3.82 2.70
N PRO A 211 17.53 -4.88 1.97
CA PRO A 211 16.12 -5.09 1.67
C PRO A 211 15.25 -5.23 2.91
N THR A 212 15.76 -5.91 3.94
CA THR A 212 15.04 -6.11 5.21
C THR A 212 14.83 -4.78 5.94
N VAL A 213 15.86 -3.93 5.99
CA VAL A 213 15.78 -2.61 6.61
C VAL A 213 14.83 -1.68 5.83
N LEU A 214 14.90 -1.70 4.51
CA LEU A 214 13.99 -0.94 3.65
C LEU A 214 12.53 -1.37 3.85
N LEU A 215 12.25 -2.67 3.89
CA LEU A 215 10.90 -3.18 4.17
C LEU A 215 10.38 -2.74 5.55
N LEU A 216 11.23 -2.73 6.58
CA LEU A 216 10.86 -2.24 7.91
C LEU A 216 10.44 -0.76 7.85
N ILE A 217 11.21 0.08 7.14
CA ILE A 217 10.87 1.49 6.95
C ILE A 217 9.57 1.65 6.16
N PHE A 218 9.35 0.86 5.11
CA PHE A 218 8.12 0.91 4.32
C PHE A 218 6.88 0.53 5.13
N ASP A 219 6.98 -0.52 5.94
CA ASP A 219 5.87 -1.01 6.77
C ASP A 219 5.52 -0.06 7.93
N ALA A 220 6.51 0.68 8.42
CA ALA A 220 6.35 1.68 9.47
C ALA A 220 5.79 3.02 8.96
N CYS A 221 6.32 3.52 7.85
CA CYS A 221 6.05 4.88 7.36
C CYS A 221 5.10 4.92 6.16
N PHE A 222 5.34 4.12 5.12
CA PHE A 222 4.61 4.21 3.85
C PHE A 222 3.33 3.37 3.82
N LEU A 223 3.23 2.34 4.68
CA LEU A 223 2.04 1.49 4.86
C LEU A 223 1.51 0.97 3.52
N PRO A 224 2.33 0.25 2.73
CA PRO A 224 1.89 -0.28 1.45
C PRO A 224 0.63 -1.15 1.63
N ARG A 225 -0.36 -0.95 0.75
CA ARG A 225 -1.68 -1.60 0.84
C ARG A 225 -1.65 -3.08 0.42
N SER A 226 -0.62 -3.50 -0.31
CA SER A 226 -0.41 -4.87 -0.74
C SER A 226 1.07 -5.25 -0.72
N ASP A 227 1.34 -6.55 -0.68
CA ASP A 227 2.70 -7.09 -0.78
C ASP A 227 3.35 -6.73 -2.11
N THR A 228 2.61 -6.78 -3.21
CA THR A 228 3.10 -6.38 -4.54
C THR A 228 3.52 -4.91 -4.55
N ALA A 229 2.77 -4.03 -3.89
CA ALA A 229 3.12 -2.62 -3.81
C ALA A 229 4.40 -2.40 -2.97
N ALA A 230 4.53 -3.12 -1.85
CA ALA A 230 5.74 -3.08 -1.03
C ALA A 230 6.96 -3.59 -1.81
N GLN A 231 6.80 -4.66 -2.58
CA GLN A 231 7.85 -5.25 -3.39
C GLN A 231 8.28 -4.33 -4.54
N HIS A 232 7.33 -3.65 -5.21
CA HIS A 232 7.66 -2.68 -6.25
C HIS A 232 8.40 -1.46 -5.67
N LEU A 233 7.96 -0.96 -4.51
CA LEU A 233 8.65 0.13 -3.81
C LEU A 233 10.07 -0.27 -3.40
N LEU A 234 10.22 -1.48 -2.85
CA LEU A 234 11.51 -2.07 -2.51
C LEU A 234 12.43 -2.18 -3.71
N GLN A 235 11.94 -2.73 -4.82
CA GLN A 235 12.71 -2.86 -6.04
C GLN A 235 13.19 -1.49 -6.54
N PHE A 236 12.33 -0.47 -6.54
CA PHE A 236 12.68 0.87 -6.98
C PHE A 236 13.81 1.49 -6.12
N TRP A 237 13.64 1.50 -4.79
CA TRP A 237 14.64 2.08 -3.89
C TRP A 237 15.94 1.28 -3.86
N TYR A 238 15.86 -0.05 -3.82
CA TYR A 238 17.02 -0.92 -3.87
C TYR A 238 17.78 -0.77 -5.21
N PHE A 239 17.07 -0.67 -6.33
CA PHE A 239 17.71 -0.38 -7.62
C PHE A 239 18.40 0.98 -7.64
N ALA A 240 17.74 2.03 -7.15
CA ALA A 240 18.33 3.36 -7.04
C ALA A 240 19.58 3.36 -6.14
N PHE A 241 19.55 2.58 -5.05
CA PHE A 241 20.69 2.37 -4.18
C PHE A 241 21.86 1.72 -4.94
N LEU A 242 21.63 0.58 -5.59
CA LEU A 242 22.66 -0.11 -6.36
C LEU A 242 23.25 0.78 -7.46
N LEU A 243 22.40 1.50 -8.18
CA LEU A 243 22.83 2.39 -9.24
C LEU A 243 23.74 3.50 -8.69
N PHE A 244 23.37 4.14 -7.59
CA PHE A 244 24.16 5.24 -7.04
C PHE A 244 25.43 4.76 -6.32
N PHE A 245 25.28 3.81 -5.40
CA PHE A 245 26.35 3.41 -4.48
C PHE A 245 27.26 2.31 -5.01
N VAL A 246 26.74 1.39 -5.83
CA VAL A 246 27.53 0.29 -6.37
C VAL A 246 28.07 0.65 -7.75
N LEU A 247 27.30 1.35 -8.60
CA LEU A 247 27.75 1.76 -9.93
C LEU A 247 28.43 3.14 -9.98
N PHE A 248 27.76 4.20 -9.52
CA PHE A 248 28.32 5.55 -9.67
C PHE A 248 29.44 5.86 -8.67
N LEU A 249 29.33 5.43 -7.41
CA LEU A 249 30.32 5.77 -6.38
C LEU A 249 31.75 5.27 -6.72
N PRO A 250 31.97 4.03 -7.19
CA PRO A 250 33.33 3.60 -7.58
C PRO A 250 33.90 4.39 -8.77
N ILE A 251 33.05 4.81 -9.71
CA ILE A 251 33.46 5.62 -10.87
C ILE A 251 33.83 7.05 -10.44
N ILE A 252 33.06 7.65 -9.53
CA ILE A 252 33.31 9.00 -9.00
C ILE A 252 34.54 9.01 -8.06
N GLY A 253 34.82 7.88 -7.40
CA GLY A 253 35.97 7.70 -6.51
C GLY A 253 35.86 8.46 -5.18
N THR A 254 36.93 8.43 -4.40
CA THR A 254 37.00 8.99 -3.03
C THR A 254 36.94 10.52 -2.97
N ASN A 255 37.25 11.23 -4.06
CA ASN A 255 37.32 12.69 -4.11
C ASN A 255 36.11 13.30 -4.84
N PHE A 256 34.93 13.21 -4.22
CA PHE A 256 33.69 13.79 -4.75
C PHE A 256 33.81 15.31 -5.00
N SER A 257 34.55 16.04 -4.15
CA SER A 257 34.77 17.49 -4.28
C SER A 257 35.54 17.84 -5.56
N ASP A 258 36.57 17.06 -5.88
CA ASP A 258 37.40 17.29 -7.05
C ASP A 258 36.61 16.96 -8.32
N PHE A 259 35.83 15.88 -8.28
CA PHE A 259 34.90 15.54 -9.35
C PHE A 259 33.86 16.65 -9.57
N ALA A 260 33.19 17.13 -8.52
CA ALA A 260 32.19 18.20 -8.61
C ALA A 260 32.78 19.51 -9.15
N HIS A 261 33.99 19.88 -8.72
CA HIS A 261 34.68 21.06 -9.21
C HIS A 261 35.08 20.93 -10.69
N GLN A 262 35.46 19.73 -11.15
CA GLN A 262 35.74 19.45 -12.57
C GLN A 262 34.46 19.46 -13.43
N VAL A 263 33.35 18.91 -12.93
CA VAL A 263 32.04 18.98 -13.60
C VAL A 263 31.60 20.44 -13.78
N TYR A 264 31.78 21.28 -12.76
CA TYR A 264 31.41 22.70 -12.81
C TYR A 264 32.28 23.49 -13.80
N LYS A 265 33.60 23.26 -13.83
CA LYS A 265 34.51 24.00 -14.71
C LYS A 265 34.49 23.52 -16.15
N SER A 266 34.25 22.24 -16.42
CA SER A 266 34.35 21.68 -17.77
C SER A 266 33.48 20.42 -17.92
N PRO A 267 32.17 20.57 -18.21
CA PRO A 267 31.24 19.44 -18.27
C PRO A 267 31.59 18.41 -19.37
N ALA A 268 32.27 18.82 -20.44
CA ALA A 268 32.72 17.91 -21.49
C ALA A 268 33.86 16.96 -21.04
N GLN A 269 34.66 17.36 -20.06
CA GLN A 269 35.79 16.55 -19.57
C GLN A 269 35.33 15.41 -18.64
N VAL A 270 34.10 15.49 -18.12
CA VAL A 270 33.50 14.45 -17.26
C VAL A 270 33.45 13.12 -18.00
N PHE A 271 33.13 13.11 -19.29
CA PHE A 271 33.11 11.88 -20.09
C PHE A 271 34.50 11.25 -20.22
N GLY A 272 35.55 12.05 -20.36
CA GLY A 272 36.93 11.57 -20.39
C GLY A 272 37.38 11.00 -19.05
N LEU A 273 37.02 11.67 -17.94
CA LEU A 273 37.34 11.23 -16.59
C LEU A 273 36.61 9.92 -16.23
N VAL A 274 35.32 9.83 -16.55
CA VAL A 274 34.53 8.60 -16.38
C VAL A 274 35.12 7.48 -17.23
N ALA A 275 35.40 7.73 -18.52
CA ALA A 275 35.99 6.72 -19.41
C ALA A 275 37.35 6.20 -18.90
N ALA A 276 38.16 7.05 -18.28
CA ALA A 276 39.44 6.64 -17.68
C ALA A 276 39.28 5.78 -16.42
N ARG A 277 38.18 5.94 -15.66
CA ARG A 277 37.94 5.22 -14.40
C ARG A 277 37.03 4.00 -14.52
N VAL A 278 36.32 3.86 -15.64
CA VAL A 278 35.52 2.65 -15.92
C VAL A 278 36.37 1.37 -15.87
N PRO A 279 37.61 1.31 -16.39
CA PRO A 279 38.46 0.12 -16.26
C PRO A 279 38.79 -0.26 -14.81
N GLU A 280 39.08 0.72 -13.95
CA GLU A 280 39.33 0.50 -12.51
C GLU A 280 38.07 0.00 -11.80
N ALA A 281 36.90 0.58 -12.12
CA ALA A 281 35.63 0.09 -11.60
C ALA A 281 35.30 -1.32 -12.12
N ALA A 282 35.69 -1.66 -13.36
CA ALA A 282 35.41 -2.97 -13.96
C ALA A 282 36.12 -4.11 -13.21
N GLU A 283 37.35 -3.90 -12.73
CA GLU A 283 38.08 -4.88 -11.90
C GLU A 283 37.29 -5.22 -10.63
N PHE A 284 36.81 -4.19 -9.92
CA PHE A 284 35.93 -4.37 -8.76
C PHE A 284 34.64 -5.14 -9.09
N PHE A 285 34.02 -4.87 -10.24
CA PHE A 285 32.82 -5.58 -10.67
C PHE A 285 33.07 -7.03 -11.04
N PHE A 286 34.21 -7.35 -11.65
CA PHE A 286 34.58 -8.73 -11.93
C PHE A 286 34.72 -9.53 -10.64
N ASP A 287 35.43 -8.99 -9.65
CA ASP A 287 35.57 -9.63 -8.33
C ASP A 287 34.21 -9.79 -7.63
N TYR A 288 33.37 -8.76 -7.68
CA TYR A 288 32.03 -8.79 -7.13
C TYR A 288 31.16 -9.90 -7.75
N VAL A 289 31.13 -10.00 -9.08
CA VAL A 289 30.32 -11.02 -9.78
C VAL A 289 30.85 -12.42 -9.49
N VAL A 290 32.17 -12.63 -9.48
CA VAL A 290 32.78 -13.93 -9.16
C VAL A 290 32.45 -14.34 -7.73
N LEU A 291 32.53 -13.42 -6.76
CA LEU A 291 32.17 -13.68 -5.38
C LEU A 291 30.68 -14.02 -5.23
N MET A 292 29.79 -13.25 -5.86
CA MET A 292 28.35 -13.49 -5.83
C MET A 292 27.98 -14.84 -6.44
N TRP A 293 28.58 -15.17 -7.59
CA TRP A 293 28.34 -16.45 -8.25
C TRP A 293 28.85 -17.61 -7.37
N SER A 294 30.04 -17.46 -6.77
CA SER A 294 30.59 -18.45 -5.86
C SER A 294 29.71 -18.65 -4.63
N VAL A 295 29.20 -17.58 -4.03
CA VAL A 295 28.28 -17.62 -2.88
C VAL A 295 26.93 -18.19 -3.28
N ALA A 296 26.40 -17.87 -4.46
CA ALA A 296 25.14 -18.40 -4.95
C ALA A 296 25.21 -19.91 -5.26
N CYS A 297 26.32 -20.37 -5.83
CA CYS A 297 26.56 -21.79 -6.09
C CYS A 297 26.90 -22.58 -4.83
N ALA A 298 27.56 -21.97 -3.84
CA ALA A 298 27.84 -22.57 -2.54
C ALA A 298 26.67 -22.46 -1.54
N GLY A 299 25.73 -21.56 -1.82
CA GLY A 299 24.52 -21.34 -1.04
C GLY A 299 23.63 -22.58 -1.05
N PRO A 300 22.82 -22.80 0.00
CA PRO A 300 22.10 -24.05 0.15
C PRO A 300 21.14 -24.25 -1.04
N SER A 301 21.34 -25.33 -1.78
CA SER A 301 20.30 -26.02 -2.54
C SER A 301 19.25 -26.62 -1.59
N ASN A 302 18.77 -25.82 -0.63
CA ASN A 302 17.91 -26.26 0.45
C ASN A 302 16.60 -25.48 0.38
N SER A 303 15.76 -25.91 -0.56
CA SER A 303 14.32 -25.73 -0.51
C SER A 303 13.72 -26.50 0.69
N MET A 304 14.10 -26.15 1.91
CA MET A 304 13.56 -26.74 3.15
C MET A 304 12.71 -25.73 3.93
N GLY A 305 11.88 -24.96 3.23
CA GLY A 305 11.04 -23.97 3.89
C GLY A 305 9.92 -23.43 3.01
N ASN A 306 9.04 -24.31 2.53
CA ASN A 306 7.59 -24.07 2.35
C ASN A 306 6.97 -25.13 1.42
N GLU A 307 6.94 -26.37 1.88
CA GLU A 307 5.90 -27.33 1.46
C GLU A 307 5.05 -27.65 2.69
N HIS A 308 4.23 -26.70 3.12
CA HIS A 308 3.04 -27.06 3.87
C HIS A 308 1.87 -26.17 3.43
N VAL A 309 0.75 -26.83 3.15
CA VAL A 309 -0.57 -26.30 2.76
C VAL A 309 -0.78 -26.09 1.25
N ALA A 310 -0.60 -27.17 0.47
CA ALA A 310 -1.53 -27.44 -0.63
C ALA A 310 -2.70 -28.26 -0.05
N GLY A 311 -3.82 -27.58 0.24
CA GLY A 311 -5.06 -28.25 0.63
C GLY A 311 -5.59 -29.07 -0.55
N THR A 312 -5.68 -30.38 -0.35
CA THR A 312 -6.45 -31.31 -1.18
C THR A 312 -7.92 -30.88 -1.24
N PRO A 313 -8.58 -30.90 -2.41
CA PRO A 313 -10.02 -30.78 -2.49
C PRO A 313 -10.63 -32.14 -2.12
N THR A 314 -11.35 -32.19 -1.01
CA THR A 314 -12.31 -33.28 -0.76
C THR A 314 -13.67 -32.87 -1.30
N GLU A 315 -14.27 -33.85 -1.96
CA GLU A 315 -15.57 -33.92 -2.63
C GLU A 315 -16.75 -33.29 -1.88
#